data_AF-A0A2G2QEW5-F1
#
_entry.id   AF-A0A2G2QEW5-F1
#
_cell.length_a   1.000
_cell.length_b   1.000
_cell.length_c   1.000
_cell.angle_alpha   90.00
_cell.angle_beta   90.00
_cell.angle_gamma   90.00
#
_symmetry.space_group_name_H-M   'P 1'
#
loop_
_entity.id
_entity.type
_entity.pdbx_description
1 polymer ?
#
loop_
_entity_poly.entity_id
_entity_poly.type
_entity_poly.pdbx_seq_one_letter_code
_entity_poly.pdbx_strand_id
1 'polypeptide(L)' 'MLRVIIFCDICNPQGIRYIEQNRSTSRGDEGGRRVTDGRSWFEGPIDEALKIDWLQQEGDHICPRCQDRSSK' A
#
# COMPACT_ATOMS: atom_id res chain seq x y z
N MET A 1 15.46 -10.76 -10.54
CA MET A 1 14.61 -9.56 -10.69
C MET A 1 14.19 -9.12 -9.30
N LEU A 2 14.51 -7.88 -8.90
CA LEU A 2 14.12 -7.36 -7.59
C LEU A 2 12.62 -7.00 -7.64
N ARG A 3 11.83 -7.49 -6.68
CA ARG A 3 10.45 -7.05 -6.50
C ARG A 3 10.48 -5.73 -5.72
N VAL A 4 9.95 -4.67 -6.30
CA VAL A 4 9.78 -3.37 -5.63
C VAL A 4 8.39 -3.36 -5.02
N ILE A 5 8.31 -3.08 -3.72
CA ILE A 5 7.04 -3.01 -3.00
C ILE A 5 6.99 -1.70 -2.24
N ILE A 6 5.92 -0.96 -2.47
CA ILE A 6 5.61 0.32 -1.87
C ILE A 6 4.59 0.07 -0.78
N PHE A 7 4.79 0.67 0.39
CA PHE A 7 3.88 0.57 1.52
C PHE A 7 3.38 1.96 1.87
N CYS A 8 2.15 2.08 2.35
CA CYS A 8 1.64 3.38 2.76
C CYS A 8 2.12 3.75 4.17
N ASP A 9 2.83 4.86 4.31
CA ASP A 9 3.44 5.30 5.57
C ASP A 9 2.40 5.78 6.61
N ILE A 10 1.21 6.20 6.18
CA ILE A 10 0.11 6.59 7.09
C ILE A 10 -0.55 5.38 7.76
N CYS A 11 -0.90 4.34 6.99
CA CYS A 11 -1.53 3.15 7.56
C CYS A 11 -0.52 2.09 8.03
N ASN A 12 0.76 2.23 7.67
CA ASN A 12 1.88 1.39 8.10
C ASN A 12 2.99 2.19 8.83
N PRO A 13 2.68 2.97 9.89
CA PRO A 13 3.69 3.80 10.56
C PRO A 13 4.78 2.99 11.26
N GLN A 14 4.54 1.69 11.48
CA GLN A 14 5.51 0.75 12.07
C GLN A 14 6.46 0.15 11.02
N GLY A 15 6.32 0.50 9.74
CA GLY A 15 7.19 0.01 8.66
C GLY A 15 7.19 -1.51 8.53
N ILE A 16 6.05 -2.18 8.74
CA ILE A 16 5.97 -3.64 8.63
C ILE A 16 6.03 -4.03 7.16
N ARG A 17 7.06 -4.80 6.77
CA ARG A 17 7.37 -5.17 5.36
C ARG A 17 7.11 -6.63 5.03
N TYR A 18 6.50 -7.40 5.93
CA TYR A 18 6.20 -8.81 5.67
C TYR A 18 5.03 -8.92 4.67
N ILE A 19 5.36 -9.43 3.48
CA ILE A 19 4.39 -9.77 2.40
C ILE A 19 3.72 -11.13 2.70
N GLU A 20 4.20 -11.85 3.71
CA GLU A 20 3.71 -13.16 4.18
C GLU A 20 2.31 -13.05 4.83
N GLN A 21 1.32 -12.64 4.03
CA GLN A 21 -0.10 -12.95 4.17
C GLN A 21 -0.67 -13.55 2.88
N ASN A 22 0.19 -14.04 1.97
CA ASN A 22 -0.21 -14.91 0.86
C ASN A 22 -0.81 -16.27 1.29
N ARG A 23 -1.05 -16.50 2.60
CA ARG A 23 -1.73 -17.68 3.15
C ARG A 23 -3.12 -17.35 3.72
N SER A 24 -3.95 -16.69 2.91
CA SER A 24 -5.39 -16.93 2.91
C SER A 24 -5.96 -16.38 1.62
N THR A 25 -6.02 -17.24 0.62
CA THR A 25 -6.68 -17.07 -0.69
C THR A 25 -8.21 -16.89 -0.59
N SER A 26 -8.71 -16.26 0.46
CA SER A 26 -10.14 -16.03 0.65
C SER A 26 -10.48 -14.57 0.36
N ARG A 27 -10.79 -14.31 -0.92
CA ARG A 27 -11.71 -13.26 -1.41
C ARG A 27 -11.70 -11.95 -0.61
N GLY A 28 -10.84 -10.99 -0.96
CA GLY A 28 -10.95 -9.65 -0.36
C GLY A 28 -9.80 -8.67 -0.57
N ASP A 29 -8.66 -9.09 -1.13
CA ASP A 29 -7.55 -8.17 -1.42
C ASP A 29 -7.89 -7.29 -2.64
N GLU A 30 -8.77 -6.30 -2.44
CA GLU A 30 -8.99 -5.23 -3.41
C GLU A 30 -7.78 -4.28 -3.39
N GLY A 31 -6.97 -4.31 -4.45
CA GLY A 31 -5.96 -3.27 -4.72
C GLY A 31 -4.75 -3.26 -3.77
N GLY A 32 -4.27 -4.43 -3.32
CA GLY A 32 -3.05 -4.51 -2.50
C GLY A 32 -3.26 -4.11 -1.04
N ARG A 33 -4.45 -4.35 -0.49
CA ARG A 33 -4.76 -4.07 0.91
C ARG A 33 -4.88 -5.34 1.73
N ARG A 34 -4.17 -5.42 2.85
CA ARG A 34 -4.27 -6.52 3.81
C ARG A 34 -5.59 -6.44 4.58
N VAL A 35 -6.37 -7.52 4.56
CA VAL A 35 -7.64 -7.62 5.31
C VAL A 35 -7.43 -7.53 6.82
N THR A 36 -6.33 -8.10 7.34
CA THR A 36 -6.16 -8.26 8.81
C THR A 36 -5.91 -6.96 9.57
N ASP A 37 -5.16 -6.03 8.97
CA ASP A 37 -4.76 -4.78 9.62
C ASP A 37 -5.10 -3.55 8.77
N GLY A 38 -5.69 -3.75 7.59
CA GLY A 38 -6.11 -2.68 6.71
C GLY A 38 -4.97 -1.93 6.02
N ARG A 39 -3.74 -2.44 6.07
CA ARG A 39 -2.54 -1.80 5.51
C ARG A 39 -2.49 -1.96 4.00
N SER A 40 -2.09 -0.90 3.32
CA SER A 40 -2.02 -0.87 1.85
C SER A 40 -0.57 -1.01 1.38
N TRP A 41 -0.39 -1.76 0.31
CA TRP A 41 0.86 -1.96 -0.39
C TRP A 41 0.63 -2.04 -1.90
N PHE A 42 1.68 -1.84 -2.68
CA PHE A 42 1.68 -1.98 -4.12
C PHE A 42 2.97 -2.67 -4.58
N GLU A 43 2.87 -3.66 -5.45
CA GLU A 43 4.03 -4.32 -6.07
C GLU A 43 4.24 -3.76 -7.47
N GLY A 44 5.35 -3.06 -7.66
CA GLY A 44 5.70 -2.38 -8.90
C GLY A 44 6.53 -1.11 -8.67
N PRO A 45 6.99 -0.47 -9.75
CA PRO A 45 7.69 0.81 -9.66
C PRO A 45 6.75 1.93 -9.19
N ILE A 46 7.32 2.99 -8.59
CA ILE A 46 6.57 4.16 -8.13
C ILE A 46 5.76 4.81 -9.25
N ASP A 47 6.30 4.87 -10.47
CA ASP A 47 5.61 5.45 -11.63
C ASP A 47 4.28 4.75 -11.99
N GLU A 48 4.15 3.46 -11.68
CA GLU A 48 2.89 2.74 -11.84
C GLU A 48 1.94 2.99 -10.68
N ALA A 49 2.45 3.05 -9.45
CA ALA A 49 1.66 3.40 -8.28
C ALA A 49 1.02 4.80 -8.41
N LEU A 50 1.77 5.78 -8.91
CA LEU A 50 1.26 7.15 -9.13
C LEU A 50 0.10 7.19 -10.14
N LYS A 51 0.02 6.25 -11.09
CA LYS A 51 -1.09 6.15 -12.06
C LYS A 51 -2.39 5.61 -11.47
N ILE A 52 -2.29 4.95 -10.32
CA ILE A 52 -3.44 4.38 -9.59
C ILE A 52 -3.66 5.14 -8.27
N ASP A 53 -3.46 6.45 -8.33
CA ASP A 53 -3.73 7.41 -7.25
C ASP A 53 -2.91 7.20 -5.98
N TRP A 54 -1.75 6.55 -6.02
CA TRP A 54 -0.79 6.69 -4.93
C TRP A 54 -0.13 8.07 -5.00
N LEU A 55 0.21 8.62 -3.85
CA LEU A 55 0.90 9.89 -3.71
C LEU A 55 2.26 9.67 -3.08
N GLN A 56 3.26 10.37 -3.59
CA GLN A 56 4.57 10.49 -2.97
C GLN A 56 4.77 11.94 -2.54
N GLN A 57 4.90 12.19 -1.24
CA GLN A 57 5.05 13.53 -0.68
C GLN A 57 6.15 13.51 0.38
N GLU A 58 7.15 14.39 0.25
CA GLU A 58 8.24 14.54 1.24
C GLU A 58 9.01 13.24 1.57
N GLY A 59 8.96 12.24 0.69
CA GLY A 59 9.57 10.92 0.90
C GLY A 59 8.60 9.85 1.42
N ASP A 60 7.41 10.24 1.84
CA ASP A 60 6.33 9.34 2.25
C ASP A 60 5.51 8.88 1.06
N HIS A 61 5.02 7.64 1.15
CA HIS A 61 4.11 7.03 0.20
C HIS A 61 2.72 6.92 0.84
N ILE A 62 1.71 7.42 0.15
CA ILE A 62 0.35 7.52 0.68
C ILE A 62 -0.60 6.81 -0.28
N CYS A 63 -1.32 5.80 0.22
CA CYS A 63 -2.31 5.09 -0.59
C CYS A 63 -3.55 5.96 -0.83
N PRO A 64 -4.34 5.69 -1.89
CA PRO A 64 -5.54 6.47 -2.23
C PRO A 64 -6.49 6.65 -1.05
N ARG A 65 -6.70 5.58 -0.26
CA ARG A 65 -7.59 5.59 0.90
C ARG A 65 -7.14 6.54 2.01
N CYS A 66 -5.84 6.66 2.23
CA CYS A 66 -5.29 7.58 3.23
C CYS A 66 -5.34 9.03 2.74
N GLN A 67 -5.22 9.25 1.42
CA GLN A 67 -5.44 10.57 0.82
C GLN A 67 -6.90 11.01 0.98
N ASP A 68 -7.86 10.14 0.66
CA ASP A 68 -9.30 10.42 0.85
C ASP A 68 -9.67 10.79 2.29
N ARG A 69 -8.97 10.19 3.27
CA ARG A 69 -9.15 10.50 4.68
C ARG A 69 -8.56 11.85 5.09
N SER A 70 -7.47 12.25 4.45
CA SER A 70 -6.80 13.53 4.73
C SER A 70 -7.46 14.72 4.03
N SER A 71 -8.27 14.48 2.99
CA SER A 71 -8.99 15.52 2.25
C SER A 71 -10.33 15.92 2.90
N LYS A 72 -10.71 15.33 4.03
CA LYS A 72 -11.90 15.67 4.81
C LYS A 72 -11.50 16.28 6.14
#